data_AF-A0A939FNR3-F1
#
_entry.id   AF-A0A939FNR3-F1
#
_cell.length_a   1.000
_cell.length_b   1.000
_cell.length_c   1.000
_cell.angle_alpha   90.00
_cell.angle_beta   90.00
_cell.angle_gamma   90.00
#
_symmetry.space_group_name_H-M   'P 1'
#
loop_
_entity.id
_entity.type
_entity.pdbx_description
1 polymer ?
#
loop_
_entity_poly.entity_id
_entity_poly.type
_entity_poly.pdbx_seq_one_letter_code
_entity_poly.pdbx_strand_id
1 'polypeptide(L)'
;MSKAYAGARLRRLREALADGPDAGQLHRYDPATRVLHLSPRLRPGRQAFRMATQLALLEFGDELSRHAAAATPIGMGCKVCERLDCPQRAVPPLGRRLAVDENRTTFVPYPVEPAGP
;
A
#
# COMPACT_ATOMS: atom_id res chain seq x y z
N MET A 1 11.06 1.67 30.97
CA MET A 1 10.22 0.48 30.71
C MET A 1 10.65 -0.11 29.38
N SER A 2 11.43 -1.20 29.42
CA SER A 2 12.01 -1.85 28.23
C SER A 2 10.97 -2.78 27.60
N LYS A 3 10.48 -2.45 26.41
CA LYS A 3 9.63 -3.34 25.62
C LYS A 3 10.58 -4.24 24.81
N ALA A 4 10.74 -5.48 25.25
CA ALA A 4 11.42 -6.50 24.47
C ALA A 4 10.60 -6.74 23.18
N TYR A 5 11.08 -6.22 22.05
CA TYR A 5 10.50 -6.58 20.76
C TYR A 5 10.77 -8.06 20.52
N ALA A 6 9.70 -8.80 20.22
CA ALA A 6 9.73 -10.22 19.92
C ALA A 6 10.75 -10.49 18.80
N GLY A 7 11.89 -11.11 19.16
CA GLY A 7 12.96 -11.46 18.24
C GLY A 7 12.99 -12.95 17.88
N ALA A 8 11.89 -13.67 18.08
CA ALA A 8 11.90 -15.14 18.07
C ALA A 8 11.69 -15.76 16.68
N ARG A 9 11.03 -15.08 15.73
CA ARG A 9 10.63 -15.69 14.44
C ARG A 9 11.69 -15.59 13.34
N LEU A 10 12.71 -14.76 13.54
CA LEU A 10 13.67 -14.32 12.51
C LEU A 10 14.83 -15.29 12.20
N ARG A 11 15.04 -16.34 12.99
CA ARG A 11 16.29 -17.13 12.92
C ARG A 11 16.50 -17.98 11.65
N ARG A 12 15.58 -17.97 10.67
CA ARG A 12 15.60 -18.90 9.53
C ARG A 12 15.14 -18.33 8.18
N LEU A 13 15.08 -17.01 7.97
CA LEU A 13 14.91 -16.49 6.61
C LEU A 13 16.24 -16.69 5.86
N ARG A 14 16.20 -17.38 4.72
CA ARG A 14 17.36 -17.50 3.81
C ARG A 14 17.10 -16.67 2.56
N GLU A 15 18.06 -15.86 2.17
CA GLU A 15 18.01 -15.07 0.95
C GLU A 15 18.58 -15.91 -0.20
N ALA A 16 17.89 -15.91 -1.33
CA ALA A 16 18.39 -16.53 -2.56
C ALA A 16 18.30 -15.53 -3.71
N LEU A 17 19.43 -15.11 -4.25
CA LEU A 17 19.47 -14.41 -5.53
C LEU A 17 19.19 -15.46 -6.61
N ALA A 18 18.04 -15.36 -7.27
CA ALA A 18 17.65 -16.28 -8.32
C ALA A 18 17.48 -15.52 -9.64
N ASP A 19 18.09 -16.02 -10.70
CA ASP A 19 17.74 -15.66 -12.08
C ASP A 19 16.82 -16.77 -12.59
N GLY A 20 15.57 -16.43 -12.88
CA GLY A 20 14.55 -17.36 -13.32
C GLY A 20 13.81 -16.81 -14.55
N PRO A 21 13.04 -17.65 -15.28
CA PRO A 21 12.37 -17.26 -16.52
C PRO A 21 11.31 -16.17 -16.35
N ASP A 22 11.01 -15.76 -15.12
CA ASP A 22 10.11 -14.67 -14.79
C ASP A 22 10.86 -13.33 -14.68
N ALA A 23 11.30 -12.82 -15.84
CA ALA A 23 12.08 -11.58 -15.94
C ALA A 23 11.35 -10.33 -15.36
N GLY A 24 10.04 -10.43 -15.06
CA GLY A 24 9.25 -9.37 -14.43
C GLY A 24 9.14 -9.46 -12.91
N GLN A 25 9.40 -10.63 -12.30
CA GLN A 25 9.22 -10.82 -10.86
C GLN A 25 10.45 -10.35 -10.05
N LEU A 26 10.29 -9.22 -9.36
CA LEU A 26 11.37 -8.57 -8.61
C LEU A 26 11.64 -9.21 -7.23
N HIS A 27 10.66 -9.90 -6.65
CA HIS A 27 10.80 -10.65 -5.40
C HIS A 27 9.72 -11.72 -5.28
N ARG A 28 10.00 -12.79 -4.53
CA ARG A 28 9.05 -13.83 -4.16
C ARG A 28 9.47 -14.48 -2.85
N TYR A 29 8.56 -14.55 -1.88
CA TYR A 29 8.77 -15.31 -0.66
C TYR A 29 8.07 -16.68 -0.76
N ASP A 30 8.81 -17.76 -0.51
CA ASP A 30 8.26 -19.10 -0.36
C ASP A 30 8.03 -19.40 1.14
N PRO A 31 6.77 -19.51 1.60
CA PRO A 31 6.48 -19.79 3.00
C PRO A 31 6.84 -21.20 3.43
N ALA A 32 6.90 -22.17 2.51
CA ALA A 32 7.21 -23.56 2.83
C ALA A 32 8.70 -23.73 3.15
N THR A 33 9.58 -23.13 2.33
CA THR A 33 11.04 -23.20 2.52
C THR A 33 11.62 -22.03 3.31
N ARG A 34 10.82 -20.98 3.56
CA ARG A 34 11.23 -19.71 4.19
C ARG A 34 12.39 -19.04 3.45
N VAL A 35 12.32 -19.08 2.13
CA VAL A 35 13.31 -18.44 1.25
C VAL A 35 12.69 -17.21 0.60
N LEU A 36 13.38 -16.07 0.73
CA LEU A 36 13.06 -14.87 -0.04
C LEU A 36 13.96 -14.83 -1.27
N HIS A 37 13.35 -14.98 -2.43
CA HIS A 37 13.99 -14.79 -3.72
C HIS A 37 13.97 -13.32 -4.10
N LEU A 38 15.14 -12.78 -4.47
CA LEU A 38 15.28 -11.41 -4.96
C LEU A 38 15.93 -11.41 -6.33
N SER A 39 15.46 -10.53 -7.21
CA SER A 39 16.10 -10.34 -8.50
C SER A 39 17.50 -9.72 -8.33
N PRO A 40 18.53 -10.28 -9.00
CA PRO A 40 19.88 -9.71 -8.97
C PRO A 40 19.97 -8.36 -9.67
N ARG A 41 18.98 -7.99 -10.50
CA ARG A 41 18.92 -6.69 -11.21
C ARG A 41 18.52 -5.52 -10.31
N LEU A 42 18.05 -5.80 -9.10
CA LEU A 42 17.73 -4.77 -8.12
C LEU A 42 19.01 -4.12 -7.58
N ARG A 43 19.04 -2.79 -7.54
CA ARG A 43 20.08 -2.05 -6.81
C ARG A 43 20.07 -2.48 -5.33
N PRO A 44 21.22 -2.49 -4.63
CA PRO A 44 21.31 -2.93 -3.24
C PRO A 44 20.27 -2.30 -2.31
N GLY A 45 20.02 -0.98 -2.43
CA GLY A 45 18.98 -0.32 -1.64
C GLY A 45 17.55 -0.84 -1.88
N ARG A 46 17.23 -1.25 -3.12
CA ARG A 46 15.92 -1.86 -3.46
C ARG A 46 15.81 -3.29 -2.96
N GLN A 47 16.91 -4.04 -2.94
CA GLN A 47 16.97 -5.35 -2.29
C GLN A 47 16.73 -5.19 -0.78
N ALA A 48 17.49 -4.31 -0.13
CA ALA A 48 17.36 -4.00 1.30
C ALA A 48 15.93 -3.60 1.68
N PHE A 49 15.30 -2.71 0.92
CA PHE A 49 13.92 -2.30 1.20
C PHE A 49 12.95 -3.49 1.11
N ARG A 50 13.05 -4.33 0.06
CA ARG A 50 12.18 -5.51 -0.10
C ARG A 50 12.40 -6.54 1.00
N MET A 51 13.64 -6.77 1.43
CA MET A 51 13.95 -7.64 2.57
C MET A 51 13.31 -7.10 3.84
N ALA A 52 13.53 -5.81 4.14
CA ALA A 52 12.94 -5.17 5.31
C ALA A 52 11.41 -5.24 5.31
N THR A 53 10.75 -5.01 4.17
CA THR A 53 9.30 -5.17 4.04
C THR A 53 8.87 -6.61 4.29
N GLN A 54 9.54 -7.60 3.72
CA GLN A 54 9.19 -9.01 3.94
C GLN A 54 9.35 -9.41 5.40
N LEU A 55 10.42 -8.95 6.06
CA LEU A 55 10.64 -9.18 7.49
C LEU A 55 9.55 -8.55 8.34
N ALA A 56 9.17 -7.31 8.03
CA ALA A 56 8.08 -6.62 8.73
C ALA A 56 6.75 -7.35 8.57
N LEU A 57 6.43 -7.88 7.38
CA LEU A 57 5.22 -8.66 7.14
C LEU A 57 5.22 -10.00 7.92
N LEU A 58 6.36 -10.66 8.04
CA LEU A 58 6.48 -11.92 8.77
C LEU A 58 6.39 -11.75 10.29
N GLU A 59 6.91 -10.64 10.82
CA GLU A 59 6.95 -10.38 12.26
C GLU A 59 5.69 -9.66 12.74
N PHE A 60 5.17 -8.72 11.96
CA PHE A 60 4.10 -7.79 12.36
C PHE A 60 2.88 -7.83 11.45
N GLY A 61 2.72 -8.85 10.59
CA GLY A 61 1.64 -8.91 9.61
C GLY A 61 0.24 -8.70 10.19
N ASP A 62 -0.05 -9.30 11.35
CA ASP A 62 -1.36 -9.16 12.02
C ASP A 62 -1.57 -7.74 12.56
N GLU A 63 -0.53 -7.14 13.14
CA GLU A 63 -0.56 -5.77 13.65
C GLU A 63 -0.70 -4.76 12.52
N LEU A 64 0.05 -4.93 11.43
CA LEU A 64 -0.07 -4.13 10.22
C LEU A 64 -1.49 -4.22 9.62
N SER A 65 -2.07 -5.42 9.57
CA SER A 65 -3.43 -5.63 9.07
C SER A 65 -4.48 -4.94 9.93
N ARG A 66 -4.33 -5.00 11.25
CA ARG A 66 -5.20 -4.29 12.20
C ARG A 66 -5.13 -2.77 12.03
N HIS A 67 -3.91 -2.22 11.86
CA HIS A 67 -3.75 -0.79 11.61
C HIS A 67 -4.32 -0.38 10.25
N ALA A 68 -4.12 -1.18 9.21
CA ALA A 68 -4.69 -0.93 7.88
C ALA A 68 -6.23 -0.91 7.91
N ALA A 69 -6.86 -1.83 8.65
CA ALA A 69 -8.31 -1.86 8.80
C ALA A 69 -8.88 -0.62 9.52
N ALA A 70 -8.09 0.02 10.38
CA ALA A 70 -8.47 1.24 11.09
C ALA A 70 -8.06 2.53 10.35
N ALA A 71 -7.38 2.43 9.21
CA ALA A 71 -6.85 3.59 8.50
C ALA A 71 -7.98 4.42 7.88
N THR A 72 -7.92 5.74 8.06
CA THR A 72 -8.75 6.65 7.28
C THR A 72 -8.42 6.47 5.80
N PRO A 73 -9.40 6.20 4.92
CA PRO A 73 -9.08 6.01 3.51
C PRO A 73 -8.49 7.32 2.96
N ILE A 74 -7.64 7.24 1.96
CA ILE A 74 -7.08 8.40 1.23
C ILE A 74 -7.07 8.07 -0.27
N GLY A 75 -7.29 9.07 -1.11
CA GLY A 75 -7.19 8.90 -2.57
C GLY A 75 -5.75 9.09 -3.06
N MET A 76 -5.45 8.61 -4.27
CA MET A 76 -4.14 8.78 -4.92
C MET A 76 -3.78 10.24 -5.22
N GLY A 77 -4.77 11.13 -5.26
CA GLY A 77 -4.61 12.57 -5.46
C GLY A 77 -5.93 13.20 -5.88
N CYS A 78 -6.18 14.48 -5.54
CA CYS A 78 -7.49 15.10 -5.72
C CYS A 78 -8.05 15.01 -7.16
N LYS A 79 -7.19 15.11 -8.18
CA LYS A 79 -7.55 15.02 -9.60
C LYS A 79 -8.04 13.63 -10.05
N VAL A 80 -7.63 12.57 -9.36
CA VAL A 80 -7.95 11.18 -9.73
C VAL A 80 -8.66 10.42 -8.60
N CYS A 81 -8.98 11.12 -7.51
CA CYS A 81 -9.59 10.53 -6.32
C CYS A 81 -11.07 10.19 -6.61
N GLU A 82 -11.43 8.93 -6.41
CA GLU A 82 -12.76 8.38 -6.66
C GLU A 82 -13.81 8.68 -5.58
N ARG A 83 -13.36 9.10 -4.39
CA ARG A 83 -14.22 9.35 -3.22
C ARG A 83 -15.22 10.47 -3.53
N LEU A 84 -16.46 10.34 -3.08
CA LEU A 84 -17.52 11.32 -3.37
C LEU A 84 -17.67 12.37 -2.26
N ASP A 85 -17.25 12.04 -1.04
CA ASP A 85 -17.54 12.73 0.22
C ASP A 85 -16.28 13.28 0.91
N CYS A 86 -15.29 13.74 0.14
CA CYS A 86 -14.01 14.22 0.67
C CYS A 86 -14.06 15.73 1.01
N PRO A 87 -14.14 16.15 2.29
CA PRO A 87 -14.17 17.57 2.66
C PRO A 87 -12.82 18.27 2.44
N GLN A 88 -11.73 17.50 2.32
CA GLN A 88 -10.38 18.03 2.13
C GLN A 88 -9.97 18.13 0.65
N ARG A 89 -10.92 18.06 -0.29
CA ARG A 89 -10.60 18.11 -1.72
C ARG A 89 -10.10 19.50 -2.13
N ALA A 90 -8.87 19.55 -2.64
CA ALA A 90 -8.23 20.80 -3.03
C ALA A 90 -8.51 21.23 -4.49
N VAL A 91 -8.75 20.27 -5.39
CA VAL A 91 -9.00 20.55 -6.82
C VAL A 91 -10.10 19.64 -7.39
N PRO A 92 -10.82 20.06 -8.44
CA PRO A 92 -11.80 19.22 -9.14
C PRO A 92 -11.20 17.90 -9.68
N PRO A 93 -11.94 16.78 -9.63
CA PRO A 93 -11.54 15.55 -10.29
C PRO A 93 -11.57 15.67 -11.82
N LEU A 94 -10.63 15.01 -12.50
CA LEU A 94 -10.60 14.95 -13.96
C LEU A 94 -11.65 13.96 -14.47
N GLY A 95 -12.32 14.31 -15.56
CA GLY A 95 -13.28 13.43 -16.25
C GLY A 95 -14.57 13.15 -15.47
N ARG A 96 -14.86 13.90 -14.40
CA ARG A 96 -16.10 13.78 -13.63
C ARG A 96 -16.94 15.04 -13.74
N ARG A 97 -18.26 14.86 -13.82
CA ARG A 97 -19.21 15.96 -13.84
C ARG A 97 -19.40 16.50 -12.42
N LEU A 98 -19.29 17.82 -12.26
CA LEU A 98 -19.55 18.47 -10.99
C LEU A 98 -21.07 18.54 -10.73
N ALA A 99 -21.49 18.15 -9.53
CA ALA A 99 -22.87 18.23 -9.08
C ALA A 99 -23.16 19.64 -8.50
N VAL A 100 -23.09 20.66 -9.36
CA VAL A 100 -23.36 22.06 -9.01
C VAL A 100 -24.88 22.29 -8.98
N ASP A 101 -25.39 22.78 -7.85
CA ASP A 101 -26.78 23.13 -7.63
C ASP A 101 -26.86 24.41 -6.81
N GLU A 102 -27.49 25.45 -7.35
CA GLU A 102 -27.62 26.78 -6.72
C GLU A 102 -28.47 26.78 -5.45
N ASN A 103 -29.36 25.80 -5.30
CA ASN A 103 -30.27 25.69 -4.18
C ASN A 103 -29.75 24.76 -3.07
N ARG A 104 -28.51 24.27 -3.20
CA ARG A 104 -27.91 23.32 -2.24
C ARG A 104 -26.51 23.77 -1.84
N THR A 105 -26.21 23.62 -0.55
CA THR A 105 -24.87 23.80 0.01
C THR A 105 -24.33 22.46 0.46
N THR A 106 -23.01 22.29 0.40
CA THR A 106 -22.33 21.07 0.82
C THR A 106 -20.98 21.41 1.43
N PHE A 107 -20.54 20.58 2.38
CA PHE A 107 -19.20 20.65 2.97
C PHE A 107 -18.13 19.97 2.11
N VAL A 108 -18.51 19.38 0.97
CA VAL A 108 -17.59 18.72 0.03
C VAL A 108 -17.22 19.71 -1.09
N PRO A 109 -15.96 20.17 -1.17
CA PRO A 109 -15.51 20.99 -2.29
C PRO A 109 -15.56 20.18 -3.60
N TYR A 110 -16.02 20.81 -4.68
CA TYR A 110 -16.17 20.19 -6.00
C TYR A 110 -16.92 18.85 -5.95
N PRO A 111 -18.20 18.85 -5.49
CA PRO A 111 -18.99 17.62 -5.45
C PRO A 111 -19.13 17.07 -6.87
N VAL A 112 -19.06 15.75 -7.02
CA VAL A 112 -19.19 15.08 -8.32
C VAL A 112 -20.43 14.20 -8.36
N GLU A 113 -21.04 14.10 -9.53
CA GLU A 113 -22.11 13.12 -9.76
C GLU A 113 -21.54 11.70 -9.56
N PRO A 114 -22.26 10.80 -8.85
CA PRO A 114 -21.88 9.40 -8.78
C PRO A 114 -21.81 8.83 -10.21
N ALA A 115 -20.91 7.89 -10.45
CA ALA A 115 -20.92 7.18 -11.72
C ALA A 115 -22.30 6.52 -11.88
N GLY A 116 -22.97 6.77 -13.00
CA GLY A 116 -24.21 6.07 -13.33
C GLY A 116 -23.96 4.55 -13.40
N PRO A 117 -25.01 3.73 -13.27
CA PRO A 117 -24.92 2.29 -13.52
C PRO A 117 -24.44 1.99 -14.94
#